data_AF-A0A1S9CMG5-F1
#
_entry.id   AF-A0A1S9CMG5-F1
#
_cell.length_a   1.000
_cell.length_b   1.000
_cell.length_c   1.000
_cell.angle_alpha   90.00
_cell.angle_beta   90.00
_cell.angle_gamma   90.00
#
_symmetry.space_group_name_H-M   'P 1'
#
loop_
_entity.id
_entity.type
_entity.pdbx_description
1 polymer ?
#
loop_
_entity_poly.entity_id
_entity_poly.type
_entity_poly.pdbx_seq_one_letter_code
_entity_poly.pdbx_strand_id
1 'polypeptide(L)'
;MDNLEELKKKYHEGYRCIFKEQNDGLTVHLKNFEEEKLHCISSHENMEIGAMENFLDDIEDHIKIKGHDSFCTQKEKDIIKEKEEQTK
;
A
#
# COMPACT_ATOMS: atom_id res chain seq x y z
N MET A 1 12.79 -5.46 -9.28
CA MET A 1 11.50 -5.72 -8.61
C MET A 1 10.62 -4.51 -8.90
N ASP A 2 10.43 -4.24 -10.18
CA ASP A 2 9.86 -2.98 -10.66
C ASP A 2 8.38 -2.84 -10.28
N ASN A 3 7.65 -3.96 -10.17
CA ASN A 3 6.24 -3.94 -9.80
C ASN A 3 6.02 -3.65 -8.32
N LEU A 4 6.93 -4.13 -7.44
CA LEU A 4 6.87 -3.82 -6.01
C LEU A 4 7.17 -2.34 -5.76
N GLU A 5 8.18 -1.80 -6.44
CA GLU A 5 8.54 -0.38 -6.34
C GLU A 5 7.40 0.50 -6.89
N GLU A 6 6.79 0.10 -8.00
CA GLU A 6 5.61 0.77 -8.55
C GLU A 6 4.42 0.73 -7.57
N LEU A 7 4.15 -0.42 -6.94
CA LEU A 7 3.09 -0.58 -5.95
C LEU A 7 3.27 0.40 -4.78
N LYS A 8 4.48 0.45 -4.22
CA LYS A 8 4.81 1.40 -3.13
C LYS A 8 4.63 2.84 -3.58
N LYS A 9 5.12 3.18 -4.78
CA LYS A 9 4.97 4.53 -5.34
C LYS A 9 3.51 4.92 -5.51
N LYS A 10 2.68 4.03 -6.05
CA LYS A 10 1.23 4.27 -6.22
C LYS A 10 0.54 4.49 -4.87
N TYR A 11 0.93 3.73 -3.85
CA TYR A 11 0.43 3.94 -2.49
C TYR A 11 0.80 5.32 -1.92
N HIS A 12 2.02 5.81 -2.20
CA HIS A 12 2.44 7.18 -1.87
C HIS A 12 1.68 8.24 -2.68
N GLU A 13 1.31 7.95 -3.93
CA GLU A 13 0.47 8.82 -4.76
C GLU A 13 -1.01 8.83 -4.33
N GLY A 14 -1.38 8.09 -3.29
CA GLY A 14 -2.76 8.04 -2.77
C GLY A 14 -3.63 6.93 -3.36
N TYR A 15 -3.06 6.05 -4.19
CA TYR A 15 -3.78 4.87 -4.64
C TYR A 15 -3.96 3.84 -3.51
N ARG A 16 -5.08 3.11 -3.54
CA ARG A 16 -5.36 2.00 -2.61
C ARG A 16 -5.76 0.76 -3.36
N CYS A 17 -5.30 -0.40 -2.89
CA CYS A 17 -5.79 -1.67 -3.38
C CYS A 17 -7.28 -1.82 -3.10
N ILE A 18 -8.04 -2.08 -4.16
CA ILE A 18 -9.48 -2.34 -4.10
C ILE A 18 -9.81 -3.79 -4.42
N PHE A 19 -8.91 -4.48 -5.14
CA PHE A 19 -9.10 -5.86 -5.54
C PHE A 19 -7.75 -6.51 -5.87
N LYS A 20 -7.59 -7.78 -5.51
CA LYS A 20 -6.45 -8.61 -5.88
C LYS A 20 -6.94 -9.88 -6.54
N GLU A 21 -6.34 -10.22 -7.67
CA GLU A 21 -6.62 -11.43 -8.43
C GLU A 21 -5.37 -12.31 -8.44
N GLN A 22 -5.54 -13.56 -8.01
CA GLN A 22 -4.45 -14.54 -7.93
C GLN A 22 -4.78 -15.68 -8.90
N ASN A 23 -4.22 -15.57 -10.12
CA ASN A 23 -4.37 -16.53 -11.22
C ASN A 23 -2.98 -17.10 -11.57
N ASP A 24 -2.56 -17.05 -12.85
CA ASP A 24 -1.20 -17.42 -13.32
C ASP A 24 -0.09 -16.47 -12.82
N GLY A 25 -0.45 -15.56 -11.91
CA GLY A 25 0.33 -14.50 -11.32
C GLY A 25 -0.55 -13.70 -10.34
N LEU A 26 -0.02 -12.61 -9.82
CA LEU A 26 -0.76 -11.67 -8.97
C LEU A 26 -1.09 -10.42 -9.78
N THR A 27 -2.37 -10.06 -9.85
CA THR A 27 -2.81 -8.75 -10.34
C THR A 27 -3.45 -7.95 -9.22
N VAL A 28 -2.90 -6.77 -8.94
CA VAL A 28 -3.37 -5.84 -7.93
C VAL A 28 -4.04 -4.66 -8.61
N HIS A 29 -5.33 -4.47 -8.31
CA HIS A 29 -6.11 -3.33 -8.79
C HIS A 29 -6.10 -2.23 -7.74
N LEU A 30 -5.57 -1.09 -8.15
CA LEU A 30 -5.42 0.11 -7.34
C LEU A 30 -6.39 1.19 -7.83
N LYS A 31 -6.98 1.93 -6.89
CA LYS A 31 -7.81 3.09 -7.17
C LYS A 31 -7.30 4.30 -6.41
N ASN A 32 -7.12 5.41 -7.12
CA ASN A 32 -7.01 6.73 -6.53
C ASN A 32 -8.42 7.33 -6.52
N PHE A 33 -8.93 7.60 -5.32
CA PHE A 33 -10.27 8.17 -5.13
C PHE A 33 -10.30 9.69 -5.32
N GLU A 34 -9.17 10.38 -5.17
CA GLU A 34 -9.06 11.82 -5.38
C GLU A 34 -8.99 12.16 -6.88
N GLU A 35 -8.20 11.39 -7.64
CA GLU A 35 -8.07 11.58 -9.09
C GLU A 35 -9.07 10.76 -9.92
N GLU A 36 -9.89 9.93 -9.26
CA GLU A 36 -10.81 8.96 -9.89
C GLU A 36 -10.13 8.06 -10.94
N LYS A 37 -8.85 7.73 -10.71
CA LYS A 37 -8.04 6.89 -11.61
C LYS A 37 -7.91 5.47 -11.09
N LEU A 38 -7.86 4.53 -12.03
CA LEU A 38 -7.54 3.13 -11.78
C LEU A 38 -6.13 2.84 -12.29
N HIS A 39 -5.40 2.01 -11.56
CA HIS A 39 -4.09 1.50 -11.95
C HIS A 39 -4.01 0.01 -11.62
N CYS A 40 -3.41 -0.79 -12.49
CA CYS A 40 -3.30 -2.23 -12.29
C CYS A 40 -1.83 -2.61 -12.35
N ILE A 41 -1.37 -3.41 -11.39
CA ILE A 41 -0.01 -3.93 -11.34
C ILE A 41 -0.09 -5.44 -11.35
N SER A 42 0.53 -6.08 -12.34
CA SER A 42 0.55 -7.53 -12.48
C SER A 42 1.97 -8.07 -12.46
N SER A 43 2.21 -9.11 -11.66
CA SER A 43 3.48 -9.83 -11.62
C SER A 43 3.26 -11.33 -11.80
N HIS A 44 4.18 -11.98 -12.52
CA HIS A 44 4.23 -13.44 -12.71
C HIS A 44 5.45 -14.06 -12.01
N GLU A 45 6.25 -13.25 -11.33
CA GLU A 45 7.45 -13.71 -10.64
C GLU A 45 7.13 -14.02 -9.17
N ASN A 46 7.17 -15.29 -8.79
CA ASN A 46 6.78 -15.76 -7.44
C ASN A 46 7.44 -15.00 -6.29
N MET A 47 8.73 -14.64 -6.42
CA MET A 47 9.45 -13.88 -5.40
C MET A 47 8.91 -12.44 -5.28
N GLU A 48 8.59 -11.81 -6.41
CA GLU A 48 8.03 -10.46 -6.45
C GLU A 48 6.58 -10.45 -5.95
N ILE A 49 5.78 -11.45 -6.34
CA ILE A 49 4.42 -11.69 -5.85
C ILE A 49 4.42 -11.74 -4.32
N GLY A 50 5.27 -12.58 -3.72
CA GLY A 50 5.34 -12.69 -2.26
C GLY A 50 5.72 -11.37 -1.58
N ALA A 51 6.59 -10.56 -2.20
CA ALA A 51 6.95 -9.25 -1.68
C ALA A 51 5.80 -8.22 -1.80
N MET A 52 5.02 -8.27 -2.89
CA MET A 52 3.84 -7.44 -3.09
C MET A 52 2.74 -7.80 -2.09
N GLU A 53 2.47 -9.10 -1.89
CA GLU A 53 1.49 -9.56 -0.90
C GLU A 53 1.88 -9.17 0.51
N ASN A 54 3.15 -9.36 0.89
CA ASN A 54 3.65 -8.98 2.20
C ASN A 54 3.51 -7.47 2.47
N PHE A 55 3.74 -6.64 1.45
CA PHE A 55 3.51 -5.20 1.57
C PHE A 55 2.03 -4.84 1.77
N LEU A 56 1.13 -5.49 1.03
CA LEU A 56 -0.31 -5.28 1.19
C LEU A 56 -0.81 -5.74 2.56
N ASP A 57 -0.31 -6.88 3.05
CA ASP A 57 -0.66 -7.42 4.37
C ASP A 57 -0.20 -6.50 5.50
N ASP A 58 1.03 -5.96 5.43
CA ASP A 58 1.56 -4.96 6.39
C ASP A 58 0.66 -3.72 6.47
N ILE A 59 0.13 -3.26 5.33
CA ILE A 59 -0.83 -2.15 5.27
C ILE A 59 -2.17 -2.56 5.90
N GLU A 60 -2.72 -3.72 5.55
CA GLU A 60 -3.98 -4.21 6.12
C GLU A 60 -3.89 -4.36 7.64
N ASP A 61 -2.77 -4.88 8.15
CA ASP A 61 -2.51 -4.99 9.59
C ASP A 61 -2.41 -3.62 10.26
N HIS A 62 -1.74 -2.65 9.62
CA HIS A 62 -1.69 -1.28 10.13
C HIS A 62 -3.08 -0.63 10.22
N ILE A 63 -3.95 -0.88 9.24
CA ILE A 63 -5.34 -0.39 9.21
C ILE A 63 -6.17 -1.06 10.32
N LYS A 64 -6.03 -2.38 10.51
CA LYS A 64 -6.74 -3.13 11.55
C LYS A 64 -6.36 -2.65 12.95
N ILE A 65 -5.08 -2.35 13.18
CA ILE A 65 -4.59 -1.87 14.49
C ILE A 65 -5.09 -0.45 14.78
N LYS A 66 -5.08 0.45 13.78
CA LYS A 66 -5.49 1.86 13.96
C LYS A 66 -6.99 2.11 13.80
N GLY A 67 -7.76 1.13 13.31
CA GLY A 67 -9.20 1.22 13.10
C GLY A 67 -9.63 2.06 11.88
N HIS A 68 -8.74 2.84 11.27
CA HIS A 68 -9.00 3.70 10.10
C HIS A 68 -7.81 3.68 9.11
N ASP A 69 -8.09 3.83 7.81
CA ASP A 69 -7.09 3.96 6.73
C ASP A 69 -6.30 5.27 6.90
N SER A 70 -5.26 5.23 7.73
CA SER A 70 -4.47 6.41 8.11
C SER A 70 -3.57 6.90 6.97
N PHE A 71 -3.41 6.12 5.92
CA PHE A 71 -2.64 6.54 4.74
C PHE A 71 -3.37 7.65 3.95
N CYS A 72 -4.68 7.87 4.17
CA CYS A 72 -5.48 8.86 3.44
C CYS A 72 -5.45 10.28 4.06
N THR A 73 -4.95 10.45 5.28
CA THR A 73 -5.01 11.77 5.98
C THR A 73 -3.67 12.37 6.36
N GLN A 74 -2.56 11.65 6.18
CA GLN A 74 -1.25 12.19 6.52
C GLN A 74 -0.62 12.85 5.29
N LYS A 75 -0.97 14.12 5.07
CA LYS A 75 -0.07 15.09 4.44
C LYS A 75 1.24 15.11 5.24
N GLU A 76 2.15 14.16 5.02
CA GLU A 76 3.60 14.09 5.34
C GLU A 76 4.17 14.81 6.61
N LYS A 77 3.36 15.25 7.58
CA LYS A 77 3.81 16.14 8.67
C LYS A 77 3.65 15.57 10.07
N ASP A 78 2.92 14.46 10.25
CA ASP A 78 2.58 13.95 11.59
C ASP A 78 3.18 12.58 11.95
N ILE A 79 3.79 11.83 11.02
CA ILE A 79 4.39 10.52 11.36
C ILE A 79 5.75 10.67 12.09
N ILE A 80 6.43 11.81 11.95
CA ILE A 80 7.77 12.03 12.53
C ILE A 80 7.71 12.60 13.96
N LYS A 81 6.53 12.68 14.61
CA LYS A 81 6.42 13.30 15.95
C LYS A 81 6.11 12.38 17.12
N GLU A 82 5.64 11.14 16.89
CA GLU A 82 5.23 10.27 18.00
C GLU A 82 6.32 9.35 18.56
N LYS A 83 7.58 9.42 18.07
CA LYS A 83 8.69 8.62 18.64
C LYS A 83 9.66 9.36 19.55
N GLU A 84 9.52 10.67 19.77
CA GLU A 84 10.45 11.42 20.66
C GLU A 84 9.89 11.77 22.06
N GLU A 85 8.61 11.51 22.35
CA GLU A 85 8.00 11.93 23.64
C GLU A 85 7.61 10.76 24.57
N GLN A 86 8.32 9.63 24.48
CA GLN A 86 8.25 8.56 25.50
C GLN A 86 9.60 8.23 26.13
N THR A 87 10.58 9.13 25.99
CA THR A 87 11.86 9.02 26.73
C THR A 87 12.26 10.39 27.25
N LYS A 88 11.51 10.90 28.23
CA LYS A 88 12.03 11.89 29.16
C LYS A 88 11.41 11.74 30.54
#